data_AF-A0A3D0DW06-F1
#
_entry.id   AF-A0A3D0DW06-F1
#
_cell.length_a   1.000
_cell.length_b   1.000
_cell.length_c   1.000
_cell.angle_alpha   90.00
_cell.angle_beta   90.00
_cell.angle_gamma   90.00
#
_symmetry.space_group_name_H-M   'P 1'
#
loop_
_entity.id
_entity.type
_entity.pdbx_description
1 polymer ?
#
loop_
_entity_poly.entity_id
_entity_poly.type
_entity_poly.pdbx_seq_one_letter_code
_entity_poly.pdbx_strand_id
1 'polypeptide(L)'
;MSAPELRAVEVKAKLALLRDCLAKSGAAAIRLRGIDWFAWVTGGGSSAVLQTAEVGVAEVLVTQEEACILTDEIEAERLREEEVPAGFSFHASPWAQTELRERYVLGLAGERVVLSDRPHNGEQPLPNALRLRRLVLGDAE
;
A
#
# COMPACT_ATOMS: atom_id res chain seq x y z
N MET A 1 -0.24 25.94 2.17
CA MET A 1 0.31 24.78 2.92
C MET A 1 1.68 24.45 2.34
N SER A 2 2.61 23.94 3.13
CA SER A 2 3.90 23.46 2.61
C SER A 2 3.73 22.17 1.79
N ALA A 3 4.67 21.85 0.89
CA ALA A 3 4.60 20.64 0.09
C ALA A 3 4.48 19.34 0.93
N PRO A 4 5.19 19.17 2.07
CA PRO A 4 5.00 18.02 2.95
C PRO A 4 3.60 17.94 3.58
N GLU A 5 3.01 19.08 3.94
CA GLU A 5 1.65 19.13 4.49
C GLU A 5 0.59 18.78 3.44
N LEU A 6 0.77 19.25 2.20
CA LEU A 6 -0.09 18.89 1.07
C LEU A 6 -0.04 17.38 0.81
N ARG A 7 1.17 16.80 0.77
CA ARG A 7 1.37 15.35 0.61
C ARG A 7 0.69 14.57 1.74
N ALA A 8 0.80 15.01 2.99
CA ALA A 8 0.16 14.34 4.13
C ALA A 8 -1.37 14.37 4.03
N VAL A 9 -1.96 15.49 3.58
CA VAL A 9 -3.42 15.59 3.36
C VAL A 9 -3.88 14.69 2.22
N GLU A 10 -3.14 14.67 1.10
CA GLU A 10 -3.42 13.80 -0.04
C GLU A 10 -3.39 12.32 0.38
N VAL A 11 -2.32 11.88 1.04
CA VAL A 11 -2.16 10.51 1.55
C VAL A 11 -3.31 10.13 2.47
N LYS A 12 -3.65 11.01 3.42
CA LYS A 12 -4.77 10.79 4.35
C LYS A 12 -6.09 10.59 3.59
N ALA A 13 -6.35 11.39 2.56
CA ALA A 13 -7.55 11.25 1.73
C ALA A 13 -7.56 9.92 0.97
N LYS A 14 -6.43 9.50 0.40
CA LYS A 14 -6.30 8.21 -0.30
C LYS A 14 -6.50 7.01 0.64
N LEU A 15 -5.90 7.05 1.83
CA LEU A 15 -6.12 6.02 2.86
C LEU A 15 -7.60 5.96 3.29
N ALA A 16 -8.28 7.10 3.39
CA ALA A 16 -9.72 7.12 3.68
C ALA A 16 -10.54 6.43 2.57
N LEU A 17 -10.19 6.61 1.29
CA LEU A 17 -10.83 5.90 0.18
C LEU A 17 -10.65 4.38 0.28
N LEU A 18 -9.45 3.92 0.63
CA LEU A 18 -9.17 2.49 0.81
C LEU A 18 -9.95 1.91 1.99
N ARG A 19 -10.04 2.62 3.11
CA ARG A 19 -10.80 2.20 4.30
C ARG A 19 -12.31 2.15 4.05
N ASP A 20 -12.85 3.12 3.31
CA ASP A 20 -14.25 3.08 2.86
C ASP A 20 -14.51 1.87 1.96
N CYS A 21 -13.57 1.53 1.07
CA CYS A 21 -13.66 0.31 0.25
C CYS A 21 -13.67 -0.95 1.11
N LEU A 22 -12.82 -1.03 2.14
CA LEU A 22 -12.80 -2.15 3.09
C LEU A 22 -14.12 -2.26 3.86
N ALA A 23 -14.69 -1.14 4.29
CA ALA A 23 -15.94 -1.11 5.05
C ALA A 23 -17.12 -1.65 4.21
N LYS A 24 -17.14 -1.31 2.92
CA LYS A 24 -18.18 -1.74 1.98
C LYS A 24 -18.04 -3.19 1.53
N SER A 25 -16.82 -3.69 1.39
CA SER A 25 -16.57 -5.06 0.90
C SER A 25 -16.57 -6.11 2.01
N GLY A 26 -16.34 -5.71 3.26
CA GLY A 26 -16.11 -6.64 4.37
C GLY A 26 -14.76 -7.36 4.33
N ALA A 27 -13.87 -6.98 3.40
CA ALA A 27 -12.50 -7.51 3.32
C ALA A 27 -11.68 -7.14 4.56
N ALA A 28 -10.69 -7.97 4.90
CA ALA A 28 -9.79 -7.68 6.01
C ALA A 28 -8.79 -6.57 5.69
N ALA A 29 -8.23 -6.61 4.48
CA ALA A 29 -7.17 -5.69 4.08
C ALA A 29 -7.15 -5.47 2.56
N ILE A 30 -6.51 -4.36 2.16
CA ILE A 30 -6.09 -4.09 0.79
C ILE A 30 -4.57 -4.16 0.75
N ARG A 31 -4.01 -4.99 -0.13
CA ARG A 31 -2.57 -5.12 -0.37
C ARG A 31 -2.23 -4.55 -1.74
N LEU A 32 -1.41 -3.51 -1.76
CA LEU A 32 -0.97 -2.82 -2.97
C LEU A 32 0.47 -3.19 -3.28
N ARG A 33 0.68 -3.99 -4.33
CA ARG A 33 1.98 -4.54 -4.72
C ARG A 33 2.66 -3.75 -5.84
N GLY A 34 1.85 -3.13 -6.68
CA GLY A 34 2.33 -2.32 -7.79
C GLY A 34 3.14 -1.12 -7.38
N ILE A 35 4.26 -0.86 -8.09
CA ILE A 35 5.00 0.41 -7.95
C ILE A 35 4.09 1.62 -8.19
N ASP A 36 3.11 1.45 -9.06
CA ASP A 36 2.17 2.46 -9.50
C ASP A 36 1.08 2.75 -8.44
N TRP A 37 0.64 1.73 -7.72
CA TRP A 37 -0.26 1.86 -6.58
C TRP A 37 0.47 2.33 -5.32
N PHE A 38 1.71 1.90 -5.12
CA PHE A 38 2.58 2.37 -4.05
C PHE A 38 2.82 3.88 -4.17
N ALA A 39 3.23 4.35 -5.35
CA ALA A 39 3.42 5.77 -5.62
C ALA A 39 2.12 6.56 -5.43
N TRP A 40 1.00 6.02 -5.90
CA TRP A 40 -0.29 6.69 -5.70
C TRP A 40 -0.62 6.84 -4.21
N VAL A 41 -0.60 5.78 -3.41
CA VAL A 41 -1.06 5.84 -2.01
C VAL A 41 -0.10 6.63 -1.10
N THR A 42 1.20 6.65 -1.42
CA THR A 42 2.23 7.40 -0.66
C THR A 42 2.41 8.84 -1.13
N GLY A 43 1.65 9.30 -2.14
CA GLY A 43 1.78 10.66 -2.66
C GLY A 43 3.12 10.90 -3.36
N GLY A 44 3.56 9.94 -4.18
CA GLY A 44 4.75 10.06 -5.04
C GLY A 44 5.96 9.22 -4.64
N GLY A 45 5.87 8.38 -3.60
CA GLY A 45 6.98 7.52 -3.18
C GLY A 45 7.28 6.39 -4.16
N SER A 46 8.54 5.96 -4.23
CA SER A 46 9.01 4.86 -5.07
C SER A 46 9.28 3.61 -4.25
N SER A 47 8.75 2.47 -4.68
CA SER A 47 9.15 1.14 -4.21
C SER A 47 9.98 0.37 -5.24
N ALA A 48 10.35 1.01 -6.35
CA ALA A 48 11.10 0.38 -7.42
C ALA A 48 12.61 0.44 -7.15
N VAL A 49 13.28 -0.72 -7.19
CA VAL A 49 14.76 -0.81 -7.25
C VAL A 49 15.22 -0.95 -8.69
N LEU A 50 14.46 -1.70 -9.51
CA LEU A 50 14.69 -1.86 -10.94
C LEU A 50 13.65 -1.06 -11.72
N GLN A 51 14.10 -0.27 -12.70
CA GLN A 51 13.22 0.62 -13.48
C GLN A 51 12.15 -0.11 -14.30
N THR A 52 12.34 -1.40 -14.59
CA THR A 52 11.41 -2.21 -15.39
C THR A 52 10.49 -3.09 -14.55
N ALA A 53 10.55 -3.01 -13.23
CA ALA A 53 9.77 -3.86 -12.36
C ALA A 53 8.33 -3.33 -12.22
N GLU A 54 7.34 -4.20 -12.43
CA GLU A 54 5.93 -3.85 -12.21
C GLU A 54 5.52 -3.95 -10.73
N VAL A 55 6.26 -4.75 -9.95
CA VAL A 55 6.11 -4.92 -8.50
C VAL A 55 7.37 -4.40 -7.83
N GLY A 56 7.21 -3.62 -6.76
CA GLY A 56 8.33 -3.03 -6.03
C GLY A 56 8.88 -3.98 -4.95
N VAL A 57 9.98 -3.56 -4.32
CA VAL A 57 10.53 -4.24 -3.14
C VAL A 57 9.62 -4.07 -1.91
N ALA A 58 8.79 -3.02 -1.95
CA ALA A 58 7.80 -2.69 -0.93
C ALA A 58 6.37 -2.72 -1.45
N GLU A 59 5.47 -3.16 -0.57
CA GLU A 59 4.03 -3.22 -0.76
C GLU A 59 3.33 -2.42 0.34
N VAL A 60 2.12 -1.91 0.09
CA VAL A 60 1.31 -1.25 1.11
C VAL A 60 0.15 -2.14 1.53
N LEU A 61 0.09 -2.49 2.81
CA LEU A 61 -1.03 -3.20 3.41
C LEU A 61 -1.90 -2.22 4.20
N VAL A 62 -3.14 -2.03 3.79
CA VAL A 62 -4.10 -1.14 4.45
C VAL A 62 -5.18 -1.96 5.12
N THR A 63 -5.41 -1.69 6.39
CA THR A 63 -6.53 -2.22 7.18
C THR A 63 -7.47 -1.07 7.58
N GLN A 64 -8.52 -1.38 8.33
CA GLN A 64 -9.37 -0.33 8.90
C GLN A 64 -8.61 0.57 9.88
N GLU A 65 -7.60 0.03 10.56
CA GLU A 65 -6.94 0.69 11.69
C GLU A 65 -5.60 1.31 11.27
N GLU A 66 -4.85 0.65 10.40
CA GLU A 66 -3.49 1.06 10.05
C GLU A 66 -3.18 0.95 8.55
N ALA A 67 -2.05 1.54 8.16
CA ALA A 67 -1.45 1.35 6.86
C ALA A 67 0.03 1.00 7.10
N CYS A 68 0.44 -0.16 6.62
CA CYS A 68 1.75 -0.75 6.89
C CYS A 68 2.53 -0.95 5.57
N ILE A 69 3.79 -0.54 5.55
CA ILE A 69 4.73 -0.85 4.47
C ILE A 69 5.34 -2.23 4.75
N LEU A 70 5.10 -3.17 3.84
CA LEU A 70 5.74 -4.48 3.86
C LEU A 70 6.96 -4.41 2.95
N THR A 71 8.15 -4.58 3.51
CA THR A 71 9.41 -4.50 2.76
C THR A 71 10.45 -5.45 3.36
N ASP A 72 11.64 -5.51 2.79
CA ASP A 72 12.76 -6.16 3.46
C ASP A 72 13.52 -5.19 4.39
N GLU A 73 14.34 -5.77 5.28
CA GLU A 73 15.15 -5.03 6.26
C GLU A 73 16.20 -4.11 5.62
N ILE A 74 16.66 -4.41 4.39
CA ILE A 74 17.66 -3.61 3.67
C ILE A 74 17.04 -2.29 3.22
N GLU A 75 15.79 -2.34 2.77
CA GLU A 75 15.11 -1.21 2.13
C GLU A 75 14.27 -0.39 3.12
N ALA A 76 13.99 -0.94 4.31
CA ALA A 76 13.10 -0.32 5.29
C ALA A 76 13.57 1.06 5.77
N GLU A 77 14.88 1.28 5.94
CA GLU A 77 15.42 2.57 6.37
C GLU A 77 15.30 3.61 5.25
N ARG A 78 15.80 3.29 4.04
CA ARG A 78 15.69 4.19 2.87
C ARG A 78 14.25 4.59 2.59
N LEU A 79 13.33 3.62 2.58
CA LEU A 79 11.91 3.91 2.33
C LEU A 79 11.32 4.84 3.38
N ARG A 80 11.71 4.73 4.65
CA ARG A 80 11.22 5.58 5.74
C ARG A 80 11.75 7.01 5.63
N GLU A 81 13.00 7.18 5.23
CA GLU A 81 13.64 8.49 5.17
C GLU A 81 13.30 9.25 3.88
N GLU A 82 13.16 8.55 2.76
CA GLU A 82 13.11 9.17 1.44
C GLU A 82 11.72 9.07 0.79
N GLU A 83 11.05 7.92 0.92
CA GLU A 83 9.94 7.56 0.02
C GLU A 83 8.57 7.60 0.68
N VAL A 84 8.47 7.31 1.98
CA VAL A 84 7.21 7.10 2.69
C VAL A 84 6.97 8.25 3.67
N PRO A 85 5.86 9.00 3.53
CA PRO A 85 5.55 10.08 4.45
C PRO A 85 5.08 9.53 5.80
N ALA A 86 4.95 10.40 6.80
CA ALA A 86 4.41 10.01 8.11
C ALA A 86 2.99 9.41 7.99
N GLY A 87 2.66 8.49 8.91
CA GLY A 87 1.36 7.83 8.97
C GLY A 87 1.32 6.38 8.49
N PHE A 88 2.46 5.83 8.06
CA PHE A 88 2.64 4.41 7.78
C PHE A 88 3.48 3.72 8.86
N SER A 89 3.03 2.54 9.29
CA SER A 89 3.85 1.58 10.04
C SER A 89 4.74 0.78 9.07
N PHE A 90 5.72 0.06 9.59
CA PHE A 90 6.63 -0.76 8.78
C PHE A 90 6.72 -2.17 9.33
N HIS A 91 6.60 -3.15 8.43
CA HIS A 91 6.93 -4.54 8.69
C HIS A 91 8.06 -4.94 7.75
N ALA A 92 9.28 -5.01 8.31
CA ALA A 92 10.46 -5.47 7.62
C ALA A 92 10.65 -6.96 7.87
N SER A 93 10.88 -7.73 6.81
CA SER A 93 11.23 -9.15 6.90
C SER A 93 12.63 -9.40 6.33
N PRO A 94 13.35 -10.46 6.74
CA PRO A 94 14.59 -10.84 6.08
C PRO A 94 14.39 -11.02 4.58
N TRP A 95 15.24 -10.42 3.75
CA TRP A 95 15.09 -10.39 2.27
C TRP A 95 14.96 -11.78 1.64
N ALA A 96 15.63 -12.78 2.23
CA ALA A 96 15.63 -14.16 1.75
C ALA A 96 14.37 -14.95 2.15
N GLN A 97 13.49 -14.40 2.99
CA GLN A 97 12.34 -15.10 3.59
C GLN A 97 11.02 -14.43 3.21
N THR A 98 10.72 -14.41 1.91
CA THR A 98 9.48 -13.81 1.38
C THR A 98 8.20 -14.45 1.95
N GLU A 99 8.29 -15.70 2.42
CA GLU A 99 7.20 -16.45 3.01
C GLU A 99 6.74 -15.84 4.36
N LEU A 100 7.63 -15.15 5.09
CA LEU A 100 7.27 -14.47 6.33
C LEU A 100 6.31 -13.30 6.06
N ARG A 101 6.51 -12.58 4.96
CA ARG A 101 5.60 -11.51 4.52
C ARG A 101 4.22 -12.06 4.22
N GLU A 102 4.14 -13.17 3.48
CA GLU A 102 2.86 -13.83 3.18
C GLU A 102 2.17 -14.34 4.45
N ARG A 103 2.92 -14.93 5.39
CA ARG A 103 2.37 -15.36 6.70
C ARG A 103 1.84 -14.20 7.52
N TYR A 104 2.51 -13.06 7.52
CA TYR A 104 2.05 -11.86 8.20
C TYR A 104 0.70 -11.40 7.64
N VAL A 105 0.56 -11.33 6.31
CA VAL A 105 -0.69 -10.96 5.65
C VAL A 105 -1.82 -11.94 5.94
N LEU A 106 -1.55 -13.25 5.86
CA LEU A 106 -2.54 -14.29 6.17
C LEU A 106 -2.97 -14.25 7.64
N GLY A 107 -2.04 -14.07 8.58
CA GLY A 107 -2.34 -13.96 10.01
C GLY A 107 -3.21 -12.74 10.32
N LEU A 108 -2.99 -11.62 9.62
CA LEU A 108 -3.81 -10.43 9.75
C LEU A 108 -5.20 -10.60 9.12
N ALA A 109 -5.27 -11.27 7.97
CA ALA A 109 -6.52 -11.48 7.25
C ALA A 109 -7.49 -12.43 7.98
N GLY A 110 -6.94 -13.46 8.64
CA GLY A 110 -7.71 -14.54 9.22
C GLY A 110 -8.52 -15.25 8.14
N GLU A 111 -9.82 -15.42 8.37
CA GLU A 111 -10.74 -16.05 7.39
C GLU A 111 -11.30 -15.07 6.35
N ARG A 112 -11.06 -13.76 6.51
CA ARG A 112 -11.57 -12.73 5.60
C ARG A 112 -10.64 -12.58 4.40
N VAL A 113 -11.22 -12.15 3.28
CA VAL A 113 -10.47 -11.95 2.04
C VAL A 113 -9.56 -10.73 2.10
N VAL A 114 -8.44 -10.80 1.37
CA VAL A 114 -7.57 -9.67 1.09
C VAL A 114 -7.82 -9.22 -0.35
N LEU A 115 -8.01 -7.91 -0.54
CA LEU A 115 -8.13 -7.30 -1.86
C LEU A 115 -6.75 -6.87 -2.34
N SER A 116 -6.48 -7.01 -3.64
CA SER A 116 -5.16 -6.71 -4.19
C SER A 116 -5.22 -6.16 -5.60
N ASP A 117 -4.31 -5.25 -5.94
CA ASP A 117 -4.16 -4.75 -7.30
C ASP A 117 -3.55 -5.81 -8.22
N ARG A 118 -2.75 -6.71 -7.65
CA ARG A 118 -2.10 -7.86 -8.29
C ARG A 118 -2.36 -9.10 -7.43
N PRO A 119 -3.57 -9.67 -7.47
CA PRO A 119 -3.99 -10.71 -6.54
C PRO A 119 -3.16 -11.99 -6.66
N HIS A 120 -2.73 -12.53 -5.52
CA HIS A 120 -2.07 -13.82 -5.37
C HIS A 120 -2.63 -14.60 -4.16
N ASN A 121 -2.35 -15.90 -4.04
CA ASN A 121 -2.70 -16.69 -2.83
C ASN A 121 -4.17 -16.58 -2.34
N GLY A 122 -5.14 -16.55 -3.26
CA GLY A 122 -6.56 -16.44 -2.90
C GLY A 122 -7.04 -15.01 -2.61
N GLU A 123 -6.19 -14.00 -2.79
CA GLU A 123 -6.59 -12.59 -2.84
C GLU A 123 -7.62 -12.36 -3.97
N GLN A 124 -8.49 -11.38 -3.76
CA GLN A 124 -9.44 -10.93 -4.77
C GLN A 124 -8.98 -9.62 -5.41
N PRO A 125 -9.33 -9.35 -6.68
CA PRO A 125 -8.98 -8.09 -7.33
C PRO A 125 -9.63 -6.88 -6.65
N LEU A 126 -8.97 -5.72 -6.68
CA LEU A 126 -9.59 -4.46 -6.26
C LEU A 126 -10.92 -4.21 -7.02
N PRO A 127 -11.97 -3.72 -6.34
CA PRO A 127 -13.21 -3.33 -7.00
C PRO A 127 -12.97 -2.27 -8.08
N ASN A 128 -13.69 -2.36 -9.21
CA ASN A 128 -13.56 -1.40 -10.30
C ASN A 128 -13.83 0.05 -9.87
N ALA A 129 -14.76 0.26 -8.94
CA ALA A 129 -15.03 1.58 -8.37
C ALA A 129 -13.77 2.21 -7.74
N LEU A 130 -12.94 1.42 -7.05
CA LEU A 130 -11.69 1.90 -6.47
C LEU A 130 -10.65 2.22 -7.56
N ARG A 131 -10.54 1.37 -8.59
CA ARG A 131 -9.65 1.61 -9.74
C ARG A 131 -9.98 2.92 -10.46
N LEU A 132 -11.27 3.19 -10.68
CA LEU A 132 -11.71 4.44 -11.32
C LEU A 132 -11.40 5.67 -10.46
N ARG A 133 -11.47 5.58 -9.13
CA ARG A 133 -11.14 6.69 -8.23
C ARG A 133 -9.65 7.07 -8.29
N ARG A 134 -8.76 6.14 -8.64
CA ARG A 134 -7.34 6.43 -8.87
C ARG A 134 -7.10 7.24 -10.15
N LEU A 135 -7.99 7.16 -11.14
CA LEU A 135 -7.87 7.88 -12.41
C LEU A 135 -8.35 9.33 -12.33
N VAL A 136 -8.90 9.75 -11.19
CA VAL A 136 -9.29 11.15 -10.96
C VAL A 136 -8.03 11.93 -10.63
N LEU A 137 -7.65 12.84 -11.53
CA LEU A 137 -6.71 13.90 -11.20
C LEU A 137 -7.39 14.76 -10.12
N GLY A 138 -6.81 14.79 -8.92
CA GLY A 138 -7.18 15.83 -7.97
C GLY A 138 -6.92 17.19 -8.60
N ASP A 139 -7.69 18.22 -8.24
CA ASP A 139 -7.50 19.55 -8.77
C ASP A 139 -6.02 19.94 -8.63
N ALA A 140 -5.39 20.26 -9.76
CA ALA A 140 -4.06 20.83 -9.76
C ALA A 140 -4.19 22.23 -9.14
N GLU A 141 -3.75 22.38 -7.89
CA GLU A 141 -3.62 23.70 -7.27
C GLU A 141 -2.53 24.52 -7.95
#